data_AF-A0A672KSB6-F1
#
_entry.id   AF-A0A672KSB6-F1
#
_cell.length_a   1.000
_cell.length_b   1.000
_cell.length_c   1.000
_cell.angle_alpha   90.00
_cell.angle_beta   90.00
_cell.angle_gamma   90.00
#
_symmetry.space_group_name_H-M   'P 1'
#
loop_
_entity.id
_entity.type
_entity.pdbx_description
1 polymer ?
#
loop_
_entity_poly.entity_id
_entity_poly.type
_entity_poly.pdbx_seq_one_letter_code
_entity_poly.pdbx_strand_id
1 'polypeptide(L)' 'ESDIEMSFCPAACVSKVELRVSCKSLLDRDTLNKSDPCVMLMVQNQGQWTELCLKGPQLAISRLLS' A
#
# COMPACT_ATOMS: atom_id res chain seq x y z
N GLU A 1 -36.99 -25.80 -19.95
CA GLU A 1 -36.55 -25.60 -18.55
C GLU A 1 -35.08 -25.94 -18.43
N SER A 2 -34.43 -25.38 -17.41
CA SER A 2 -33.00 -25.34 -17.06
C SER A 2 -32.18 -24.28 -17.78
N ASP A 3 -32.13 -23.15 -17.09
CA ASP A 3 -31.52 -21.86 -17.35
C ASP A 3 -30.09 -21.90 -17.87
N ILE A 4 -29.86 -21.08 -18.90
CA ILE A 4 -28.54 -20.58 -19.23
C ILE A 4 -28.11 -19.75 -18.01
N GLU A 5 -27.19 -20.28 -17.20
CA GLU A 5 -26.46 -19.49 -16.22
C GLU A 5 -25.54 -18.53 -16.97
N MET A 6 -26.14 -17.50 -17.57
CA MET A 6 -25.45 -16.24 -17.81
C MET A 6 -25.20 -15.67 -16.42
N SER A 7 -24.09 -16.09 -15.81
CA SER A 7 -23.43 -15.25 -14.82
C SER A 7 -22.97 -13.99 -15.56
N PHE A 8 -23.91 -13.07 -15.81
CA PHE A 8 -23.59 -11.69 -16.09
C PHE A 8 -22.96 -11.19 -14.79
N CYS A 9 -21.65 -11.35 -14.67
CA CYS A 9 -20.89 -10.46 -13.83
C CYS A 9 -20.99 -9.13 -14.56
N PRO A 10 -21.83 -8.15 -14.15
CA PRO A 10 -21.69 -6.81 -14.67
C PRO A 10 -20.21 -6.50 -14.48
N ALA A 11 -19.50 -6.23 -15.58
CA ALA A 11 -18.06 -6.02 -15.57
C ALA A 11 -17.77 -5.14 -14.36
N ALA A 12 -17.14 -5.71 -13.32
CA ALA A 12 -17.08 -5.05 -12.04
C ALA A 12 -16.46 -3.68 -12.30
N CYS A 13 -17.16 -2.61 -11.92
CA CYS A 13 -16.71 -1.26 -12.18
C CYS A 13 -15.49 -1.00 -11.28
N VAL A 14 -14.31 -1.41 -11.74
CA VAL A 14 -13.07 -1.29 -10.97
C VAL A 14 -12.36 -0.01 -11.36
N SER A 15 -12.09 0.83 -10.35
CA SER A 15 -11.24 2.01 -10.50
C SER A 15 -9.82 1.70 -10.05
N LYS A 16 -8.84 2.05 -10.88
CA LYS A 16 -7.42 1.98 -10.51
C LYS A 16 -7.00 3.30 -9.87
N VAL A 17 -6.31 3.23 -8.73
CA VAL A 17 -5.77 4.39 -8.01
C VAL A 17 -4.27 4.26 -7.81
N GLU A 18 -3.58 5.40 -7.72
CA GLU A 18 -2.18 5.50 -7.32
C GLU A 18 -2.11 6.13 -5.92
N LEU A 19 -1.44 5.48 -4.98
CA LEU A 19 -1.22 5.99 -3.63
C LEU A 19 0.23 6.44 -3.48
N ARG A 20 0.42 7.69 -3.05
CA ARG A 20 1.74 8.27 -2.74
C ARG A 20 1.80 8.59 -1.25
N VAL A 21 2.76 8.00 -0.55
CA VAL A 21 2.98 8.21 0.88
C VAL A 21 4.32 8.93 1.07
N SER A 22 4.33 9.96 1.91
CA SER A 22 5.54 10.67 2.30
C SER A 22 5.51 10.97 3.79
N CYS A 23 6.68 10.91 4.43
CA CYS A 23 6.84 11.19 5.85
C CYS A 23 7.81 12.37 6.03
N LYS A 24 7.50 13.25 6.99
CA LYS A 24 8.35 14.37 7.39
C LYS A 24 8.52 14.34 8.89
N SER A 25 9.69 14.77 9.36
CA SER A 25 9.98 14.93 10.79
C SER A 25 9.69 13.67 11.61
N LEU A 26 10.04 12.49 11.07
CA LEU A 26 9.93 11.25 11.81
C LEU A 26 10.81 11.33 13.06
N LEU A 27 10.34 10.72 14.14
CA LEU A 27 11.10 10.66 15.38
C LEU A 27 12.41 9.94 15.10
N ASP A 28 13.52 10.60 15.40
CA ASP A 28 14.83 10.00 15.32
C ASP A 28 14.99 9.07 16.54
N ARG A 29 14.90 7.76 16.30
CA ARG A 29 14.98 6.76 17.38
C ARG A 29 16.42 6.44 17.78
N ASP A 30 17.39 6.71 16.92
CA ASP A 30 18.80 6.41 17.14
C ASP A 30 19.66 7.58 16.63
N THR A 31 20.26 8.37 17.51
CA THR A 31 21.06 9.56 17.15
C THR A 31 22.30 9.29 16.28
N LEU A 32 22.62 8.02 16.02
CA LEU A 32 23.76 7.56 15.22
C LEU A 32 23.36 7.00 13.85
N ASN A 33 22.07 6.70 13.60
CA ASN A 33 21.59 6.27 12.31
C ASN A 33 20.43 7.18 11.87
N LYS A 34 20.41 7.58 10.60
CA LYS A 34 19.24 8.29 10.07
C LYS A 34 18.08 7.29 10.08
N SER A 35 16.97 7.63 10.74
CA SER A 35 15.75 6.81 10.77
C SER A 35 15.43 6.16 9.41
N ASP A 36 15.20 4.84 9.41
CA ASP A 36 14.84 4.03 8.24
C ASP A 36 13.31 3.83 8.14
N PRO A 37 12.55 4.77 7.54
CA PRO A 37 11.11 4.63 7.45
C PRO A 37 10.67 3.47 6.58
N CYS A 38 9.72 2.69 7.08
CA CYS A 38 9.00 1.67 6.32
C CYS A 38 7.50 1.99 6.32
N VAL A 39 6.84 1.74 5.20
CA VAL A 39 5.38 1.87 5.05
C VAL A 39 4.80 0.53 4.60
N MET A 40 3.78 0.06 5.29
CA MET A 40 3.01 -1.13 4.94
C MET A 40 1.57 -0.72 4.59
N LEU A 41 1.12 -1.09 3.39
CA LEU A 41 -0.27 -0.94 2.99
C LEU A 41 -1.03 -2.22 3.32
N MET A 42 -2.11 -2.11 4.09
CA MET A 42 -2.99 -3.22 4.46
C MET A 42 -4.45 -2.90 4.12
N VAL A 43 -5.22 -3.94 3.82
CA VAL A 43 -6.68 -3.86 3.69
C VAL A 43 -7.34 -4.64 4.82
N GLN A 44 -8.44 -4.10 5.35
CA GLN A 44 -9.25 -4.80 6.34
C GLN A 44 -10.51 -5.35 5.68
N ASN A 45 -10.76 -6.64 5.85
CA ASN A 45 -12.01 -7.28 5.45
C ASN A 45 -12.49 -8.19 6.58
N GLN A 46 -13.76 -8.05 6.99
CA GLN A 46 -14.35 -8.85 8.08
C GLN A 46 -13.49 -8.89 9.37
N GLY A 47 -12.84 -7.78 9.70
CA GLY A 47 -11.97 -7.68 10.88
C GLY A 47 -10.57 -8.28 10.70
N GLN A 48 -10.27 -8.94 9.59
CA GLN A 48 -8.94 -9.47 9.27
C GLN A 48 -8.15 -8.49 8.42
N TRP A 49 -6.87 -8.32 8.76
CA TRP A 49 -5.93 -7.48 8.03
C TRP A 49 -5.13 -8.32 7.04
N THR A 50 -4.98 -7.84 5.81
CA THR A 50 -4.15 -8.46 4.78
C THR A 50 -3.19 -7.43 4.20
N GLU A 51 -1.92 -7.80 4.12
CA GLU A 51 -0.89 -6.98 3.51
C GLU A 51 -1.07 -6.90 1.99
N LEU A 52 -1.04 -5.69 1.44
CA LEU A 52 -1.08 -5.44 0.00
C LEU A 52 0.30 -5.13 -0.58
N CYS A 53 1.11 -4.34 0.13
CA CYS A 53 2.46 -4.00 -0.32
C CYS A 53 3.32 -3.45 0.83
N LEU A 54 4.54 -3.95 0.93
CA LEU A 54 5.63 -3.32 1.67
C LEU A 54 6.43 -2.38 0.77
N LYS A 55 6.57 -1.12 1.19
CA LYS A 55 7.50 -0.17 0.58
C LYS A 55 8.67 0.08 1.54
N GLY A 56 9.79 -0.57 1.23
CA GLY A 56 11.09 -0.40 1.91
C GLY A 56 11.90 0.82 1.42
N PRO A 57 13.23 0.84 1.61
CA PRO A 57 14.09 2.04 1.64
C PRO A 57 14.29 2.81 0.31
N GLN A 58 13.43 2.61 -0.69
CA GLN A 58 13.37 3.46 -1.88
C GLN A 58 13.17 4.96 -1.52
N LEU A 59 12.55 5.22 -0.37
CA LEU A 59 12.39 6.57 0.20
C LEU A 59 13.72 7.19 0.71
N ALA A 60 14.75 6.37 0.98
CA ALA A 60 16.06 6.84 1.41
C ALA A 60 16.93 7.27 0.21
N ILE A 61 16.87 6.53 -0.90
CA ILE A 61 17.66 6.82 -2.13
C ILE A 61 17.25 8.16 -2.74
N SER A 62 15.96 8.50 -2.70
CA SER A 62 15.45 9.78 -3.22
C SER A 62 15.91 11.01 -2.42
N ARG A 63 16.46 10.84 -1.20
CA ARG A 63 17.06 11.91 -0.39
C ARG A 63 18.58 11.99 -0.46
N LEU A 64 19.27 11.01 -1.05
CA LEU A 64 20.74 11.06 -1.25
C LEU A 64 21.12 11.71 -2.59
N LEU A 65 20.13 11.99 -3.45
CA LEU A 65 20.31 12.60 -4.77
C LEU A 65 19.70 14.02 -4.88
N SER A 66 19.30 14.62 -3.75
CA SER A 66 18.82 16.01 -3.61
C SER A 66 19.70 16.76 -2.64
#